data_AF-A0A5U6MHE0-F1
#
_entry.id   AF-A0A5U6MHE0-F1
#
_cell.length_a   1.000
_cell.length_b   1.000
_cell.length_c   1.000
_cell.angle_alpha   90.00
_cell.angle_beta   90.00
_cell.angle_gamma   90.00
#
_symmetry.space_group_name_H-M   'P 1'
#
loop_
_entity.id
_entity.type
_entity.pdbx_description
1 polymer ?
#
loop_
_entity_poly.entity_id
_entity_poly.type
_entity_poly.pdbx_seq_one_letter_code
_entity_poly.pdbx_strand_id
1 'polypeptide(L)' 'GITLPEWQCAARIITRRWKYLERISVPGALRYGIDGLPAGVVSEHEARHARAFLASKLASKNKNNGANDKSVT' A
#
# COMPACT_ATOMS: atom_id res chain seq x y z
N GLY A 1 3.14 -20.66 17.04
CA GLY A 1 2.05 -20.07 16.23
C GLY A 1 2.17 -18.57 16.26
N ILE A 2 1.71 -17.87 15.22
CA ILE A 2 1.69 -16.40 15.19
C ILE A 2 0.49 -15.89 16.00
N THR A 3 0.68 -14.86 16.82
CA THR A 3 -0.42 -14.22 17.54
C THR A 3 -1.23 -13.30 16.61
N LEU A 4 -2.47 -12.99 16.97
CA LEU A 4 -3.30 -12.06 16.20
C LEU A 4 -2.63 -10.68 16.02
N PRO A 5 -2.00 -10.06 17.04
CA PRO A 5 -1.31 -8.78 16.86
C PRO A 5 -0.12 -8.86 15.90
N GLU A 6 0.68 -9.93 15.94
CA GLU A 6 1.80 -10.12 15.01
C GLU A 6 1.30 -10.29 13.58
N TRP A 7 0.22 -11.04 13.38
CA TRP A 7 -0.41 -11.20 12.07
C TRP A 7 -0.95 -9.86 11.54
N GLN A 8 -1.65 -9.09 12.37
CA GLN A 8 -2.15 -7.75 12.02
C GLN A 8 -1.01 -6.79 11.66
N CYS A 9 0.10 -6.85 12.40
CA CYS A 9 1.29 -6.06 12.12
C CYS A 9 1.87 -6.41 10.73
N ALA A 10 2.04 -7.70 10.45
CA ALA A 10 2.54 -8.17 9.15
C ALA A 10 1.62 -7.76 7.99
N ALA A 11 0.30 -7.94 8.13
CA ALA A 11 -0.69 -7.52 7.14
C ALA A 11 -0.63 -6.01 6.89
N ARG A 12 -0.47 -5.20 7.94
CA ARG A 12 -0.33 -3.73 7.82
C ARG A 12 0.93 -3.33 7.08
N ILE A 13 2.07 -4.00 7.34
CA ILE A 13 3.32 -3.73 6.64
C ILE A 13 3.18 -4.02 5.15
N ILE A 14 2.61 -5.18 4.80
CA ILE A 14 2.44 -5.61 3.40
C ILE A 14 1.51 -4.65 2.65
N THR A 15 0.35 -4.33 3.22
CA THR A 15 -0.67 -3.49 2.58
C THR A 15 -0.26 -2.02 2.41
N ARG A 16 0.79 -1.57 3.10
CA ARG A 16 1.37 -0.22 2.95
C ARG A 16 2.55 -0.17 1.97
N ARG A 17 2.97 -1.30 1.40
CA ARG A 17 4.04 -1.34 0.39
C ARG A 17 3.58 -0.71 -0.92
N TRP A 18 4.53 -0.09 -1.61
CA TRP A 18 4.29 0.60 -2.88
C TRP A 18 3.62 -0.31 -3.92
N LYS A 19 4.22 -1.50 -4.17
CA LYS A 19 3.69 -2.50 -5.12
C LYS A 19 2.26 -2.97 -4.79
N TYR A 20 1.94 -3.11 -3.50
CA TYR A 20 0.59 -3.51 -3.10
C TYR A 20 -0.41 -2.40 -3.44
N LEU A 21 -0.08 -1.17 -3.07
CA LEU A 21 -0.92 0.00 -3.31
C LEU A 21 -1.11 0.27 -4.81
N GLU A 22 -0.08 0.09 -5.64
CA GLU A 22 -0.19 0.19 -7.11
C GLU A 22 -1.21 -0.81 -7.65
N ARG A 23 -1.12 -2.08 -7.23
CA ARG A 23 -2.07 -3.12 -7.66
C ARG A 23 -3.51 -2.76 -7.28
N ILE A 24 -3.74 -2.33 -6.04
CA ILE A 24 -5.08 -1.99 -5.57
C ILE A 24 -5.54 -0.59 -5.98
N SER A 25 -4.72 0.19 -6.70
CA SER A 25 -5.11 1.48 -7.25
C SER A 25 -5.95 1.37 -8.52
N VAL A 26 -6.08 0.15 -9.04
CA VAL A 26 -6.84 -0.19 -10.24
C VAL A 26 -8.17 -0.83 -9.83
N PRO A 27 -9.31 -0.21 -10.14
CA PRO A 27 -10.64 -0.82 -9.96
C PRO A 27 -10.74 -2.12 -10.75
N GLY A 28 -11.47 -3.11 -10.23
CA GLY A 28 -11.61 -4.43 -10.85
C GLY A 28 -10.44 -5.39 -10.60
N ALA A 29 -9.36 -4.95 -9.95
CA ALA A 29 -8.26 -5.84 -9.60
C ALA A 29 -8.74 -7.00 -8.70
N LEU A 30 -8.40 -8.23 -9.05
CA LEU A 30 -8.81 -9.42 -8.30
C LEU A 30 -8.19 -9.47 -6.89
N ARG A 31 -9.03 -9.82 -5.92
CA ARG A 31 -8.62 -10.23 -4.58
C ARG A 31 -8.63 -11.75 -4.49
N TYR A 32 -7.80 -12.29 -3.61
CA TYR A 32 -7.67 -13.73 -3.43
C TYR A 32 -7.90 -14.11 -1.98
N GLY A 33 -8.58 -15.23 -1.77
CA GLY A 33 -8.70 -15.88 -0.47
C GLY A 33 -7.39 -16.53 -0.05
N ILE A 34 -7.37 -17.07 1.18
CA ILE A 34 -6.21 -17.80 1.70
C ILE A 34 -5.98 -19.14 0.98
N ASP A 35 -7.02 -19.65 0.31
CA ASP A 35 -7.01 -20.80 -0.59
C ASP A 35 -6.44 -20.47 -1.98
N GLY A 36 -6.17 -19.20 -2.26
CA GLY A 36 -5.70 -18.73 -3.57
C GLY A 36 -6.80 -18.57 -4.62
N LEU A 37 -8.07 -18.72 -4.25
CA LEU A 37 -9.19 -18.54 -5.17
C LEU A 37 -9.62 -17.07 -5.23
N PRO A 38 -10.18 -16.60 -6.37
CA PRO A 38 -10.76 -15.27 -6.47
C PRO A 38 -11.83 -15.02 -5.40
N ALA A 39 -11.66 -13.93 -4.65
CA ALA A 39 -12.54 -13.55 -3.54
C ALA A 39 -13.00 -12.08 -3.71
N GLY A 40 -13.51 -11.79 -4.91
CA GLY A 40 -14.01 -10.45 -5.29
C GLY A 40 -12.96 -9.56 -5.95
N VAL A 41 -13.32 -8.30 -6.13
CA VAL A 41 -12.52 -7.29 -6.83
C VAL A 41 -12.39 -6.01 -6.02
N VAL A 42 -11.37 -5.22 -6.34
CA VAL A 42 -11.21 -3.86 -5.81
C VAL A 42 -12.28 -2.95 -6.40
N SER A 43 -13.03 -2.26 -5.53
CA SER A 43 -14.00 -1.25 -5.92
C SER A 43 -13.33 0.08 -6.31
N GLU A 44 -14.05 0.94 -7.03
CA GLU A 44 -13.59 2.30 -7.36
C GLU A 44 -13.24 3.12 -6.10
N HIS A 45 -14.01 2.95 -5.03
CA HIS A 45 -13.78 3.66 -3.77
C HIS A 45 -12.43 3.27 -3.15
N GLU A 46 -12.14 1.96 -3.08
CA GLU A 46 -10.87 1.45 -2.56
C GLU A 46 -9.69 1.87 -3.45
N ALA A 47 -9.86 1.80 -4.76
CA ALA A 47 -8.87 2.25 -5.73
C ALA A 47 -8.53 3.74 -5.57
N ARG A 48 -9.54 4.58 -5.35
CA ARG A 48 -9.34 6.01 -5.05
C ARG A 48 -8.55 6.22 -3.76
N HIS A 49 -8.87 5.48 -2.70
CA HIS A 49 -8.13 5.56 -1.45
C HIS A 49 -6.65 5.15 -1.62
N ALA A 50 -6.39 4.07 -2.37
CA ALA A 50 -5.02 3.63 -2.68
C ALA A 50 -4.23 4.68 -3.47
N ARG A 51 -4.85 5.32 -4.48
CA ARG A 51 -4.24 6.41 -5.26
C ARG A 51 -3.87 7.60 -4.38
N ALA A 52 -4.76 8.02 -3.48
CA ALA A 52 -4.49 9.10 -2.54
C ALA A 52 -3.31 8.78 -1.63
N PHE A 53 -3.22 7.54 -1.13
CA PHE A 53 -2.11 7.10 -0.29
C PHE A 53 -0.77 7.06 -1.06
N LEU A 54 -0.77 6.58 -2.31
CA LEU A 54 0.41 6.61 -3.18
C LEU A 54 0.91 8.03 -3.41
N ALA A 55 0.00 8.97 -3.72
CA ALA A 55 0.33 10.37 -3.93
C ALA A 55 0.97 10.99 -2.67
N SER A 56 0.40 10.72 -1.49
CA SER A 56 0.98 11.14 -0.20
C SER A 56 2.39 10.58 -0.01
N LYS A 57 2.60 9.31 -0.33
CA LYS A 57 3.89 8.64 -0.18
C LYS A 57 4.97 9.19 -1.13
N LEU A 58 4.60 9.59 -2.35
CA LEU A 58 5.49 10.30 -3.27
C LEU A 58 5.87 11.67 -2.74
N ALA A 59 4.89 12.42 -2.24
CA ALA A 59 5.14 13.74 -1.66
C ALA A 59 6.10 13.66 -0.47
N SER A 60 5.95 12.65 0.40
CA SER A 60 6.88 12.39 1.50
C SER A 60 8.28 11.97 1.01
N LYS A 61 8.37 11.14 -0.03
CA LYS A 61 9.67 10.74 -0.61
C LYS A 61 10.42 11.95 -1.17
N ASN A 62 9.72 12.84 -1.90
CA ASN A 62 10.31 14.04 -2.47
C ASN A 62 10.80 15.02 -1.39
N LYS A 63 10.07 15.16 -0.28
CA LYS A 63 10.51 15.95 0.88
C LYS A 63 11.78 15.39 1.53
N ASN A 64 11.86 14.07 1.69
CA ASN A 64 13.04 13.44 2.30
C ASN A 64 14.28 13.57 1.40
N ASN A 65 14.11 13.47 0.08
CA ASN A 65 15.20 13.67 -0.87
C ASN A 65 15.68 15.14 -0.91
N GLY A 66 14.75 16.11 -0.87
CA GLY A 66 15.09 17.54 -0.81
C GLY A 66 15.66 18.01 0.53
N ALA A 67 15.44 17.26 1.62
CA ALA A 67 16.08 17.50 2.92
C ALA A 67 17.51 16.94 2.96
N ASN A 68 17.76 15.81 2.30
CA ASN A 68 19.09 15.20 2.24
C ASN A 68 20.08 16.02 1.38
N ASP A 69 19.58 16.76 0.41
CA ASP A 69 20.36 17.68 -0.44
C ASP A 69 20.76 18.98 0.27
N LYS A 70 20.02 19.39 1.32
CA LYS A 70 20.29 20.60 2.11
C LYS A 70 21.18 20.39 3.33
N SER A 71 21.69 19.18 3.55
CA SER A 71 22.63 18.85 4.65
C SER A 71 24.09 18.72 4.18
N VAL A 72 24.37 18.96 2.89
CA VAL A 72 25.73 19.03 2.34
C VAL A 72 26.04 20.50 2.03
N THR A 73 26.34 21.27 3.08
CA THR A 73 27.13 22.51 3.03
C THR A 73 27.64 22.81 4.43
#